data_AF-A0A6J1U616-F1
#
_entry.id   AF-A0A6J1U616-F1
#
_cell.length_a   1.000
_cell.length_b   1.000
_cell.length_c   1.000
_cell.angle_alpha   90.00
_cell.angle_beta   90.00
_cell.angle_gamma   90.00
#
_symmetry.space_group_name_H-M   'P 1'
#
loop_
_entity.id
_entity.type
_entity.pdbx_description
1 polymer ?
#
loop_
_entity_poly.entity_id
_entity_poly.type
_entity_poly.pdbx_seq_one_letter_code
_entity_poly.pdbx_strand_id
1 'polypeptide(L)'
;MAQAAGAPCAPVPEEQPPLPHSTSTSSSGDSGHVSQSQSSASGIGDEHAAPGYASRGEFLLAAAAADYASYLLPSPLENVASAGQIGTLDKSLEDLLIRVDEFVGMLDMIRNDSSQVINESVPHIHAKAMEMKKLYRKIDKLEAFVKMIGNNVAGMEEQIIKAESDLGNFPNTLKKLLYTINVPSFLNKSSSRQNQPLYEPLDLFKTEDYFPCLDQGQCM
;
A
#
# COMPACT_ATOMS: atom_id res chain seq x y z
N MET A 1 -9.22 -1.77 -35.22
CA MET A 1 -8.36 -0.56 -35.29
C MET A 1 -8.56 0.18 -33.98
N ALA A 2 -7.59 0.47 -33.13
CA ALA A 2 -6.15 0.32 -33.20
C ALA A 2 -5.61 -0.07 -31.82
N GLN A 3 -4.46 -0.74 -31.87
CA GLN A 3 -3.68 -1.35 -30.81
C GLN A 3 -2.68 -0.30 -30.31
N ALA A 4 -2.49 -0.14 -29.00
CA ALA A 4 -1.42 0.68 -28.46
C ALA A 4 -0.54 -0.20 -27.56
N ALA A 5 0.60 -0.59 -28.13
CA ALA A 5 1.77 -1.16 -27.46
C ALA A 5 2.26 -0.17 -26.36
N GLY A 6 2.74 -0.57 -25.20
CA GLY A 6 3.68 -1.67 -24.96
C GLY A 6 5.11 -1.15 -25.16
N ALA A 7 5.61 -0.32 -24.24
CA ALA A 7 7.01 0.12 -24.20
C ALA A 7 7.75 -0.56 -23.03
N PRO A 8 8.92 -1.17 -23.25
CA PRO A 8 9.65 -1.91 -22.22
C PRO A 8 10.55 -1.00 -21.36
N CYS A 9 10.58 -1.28 -20.06
CA CYS A 9 11.51 -0.69 -19.10
C CYS A 9 12.96 -1.04 -19.45
N ALA A 10 13.83 -0.03 -19.48
CA ALA A 10 15.28 -0.20 -19.50
C ALA A 10 15.79 -0.52 -18.07
N PRO A 11 16.80 -1.40 -17.92
CA PRO A 11 17.41 -1.68 -16.62
C PRO A 11 18.36 -0.55 -16.21
N VAL A 12 18.13 -0.02 -15.00
CA VAL A 12 19.04 0.90 -14.29
C VAL A 12 20.20 0.07 -13.71
N PRO A 13 21.48 0.48 -13.86
CA PRO A 13 22.59 -0.22 -13.24
C PRO A 13 22.55 -0.11 -11.71
N GLU A 14 22.67 -1.25 -11.04
CA GLU A 14 22.89 -1.40 -9.59
C GLU A 14 24.18 -0.68 -9.18
N GLU A 15 24.07 0.27 -8.25
CA GLU A 15 25.20 0.86 -7.55
C GLU A 15 25.47 0.05 -6.27
N GLN A 16 26.65 -0.55 -6.20
CA GLN A 16 27.13 -1.43 -5.15
C GLN A 16 27.61 -0.63 -3.93
N PRO A 17 27.25 -0.97 -2.68
CA PRO A 17 27.68 -0.20 -1.51
C PRO A 17 29.14 -0.52 -1.12
N PRO A 18 29.97 0.47 -0.72
CA PRO A 18 31.33 0.19 -0.31
C PRO A 18 31.42 -0.31 1.14
N LEU A 19 32.31 -1.28 1.35
CA LEU A 19 32.73 -1.81 2.65
C LEU A 19 33.66 -0.82 3.40
N PRO A 20 33.75 -0.89 4.74
CA PRO A 20 34.48 0.09 5.54
C PRO A 20 36.00 -0.13 5.48
N HIS A 21 36.74 0.88 5.02
CA HIS A 21 38.19 0.93 5.15
C HIS A 21 38.59 1.43 6.54
N SER A 22 39.16 0.53 7.33
CA SER A 22 39.97 0.87 8.49
C SER A 22 41.14 1.73 8.03
N THR A 23 41.23 2.96 8.55
CA THR A 23 42.44 3.78 8.38
C THR A 23 42.93 4.18 9.76
N SER A 24 43.90 3.41 10.25
CA SER A 24 44.78 3.77 11.34
C SER A 24 45.72 4.89 10.88
N THR A 25 45.38 6.13 11.19
CA THR A 25 46.33 7.24 11.06
C THR A 25 47.20 7.31 12.30
N SER A 26 48.38 6.71 12.19
CA SER A 26 49.55 7.04 13.00
C SER A 26 49.99 8.47 12.70
N SER A 27 49.76 9.42 13.61
CA SER A 27 50.39 10.74 13.53
C SER A 27 51.85 10.62 13.97
N SER A 28 52.70 10.42 12.96
CA SER A 28 54.15 10.54 13.07
C SER A 28 54.52 11.96 13.48
N GLY A 29 55.42 12.07 14.46
CA GLY A 29 55.80 13.31 15.10
C GLY A 29 56.34 14.37 14.14
N ASP A 30 55.78 15.57 14.27
CA ASP A 30 56.44 16.80 13.86
C ASP A 30 56.94 17.49 15.12
N SER A 31 58.23 17.28 15.41
CA SER A 31 58.94 17.95 16.49
C SER A 31 59.36 19.32 15.98
N GLY A 32 58.42 20.27 15.96
CA GLY A 32 58.68 21.66 15.67
C GLY A 32 59.75 22.20 16.61
N HIS A 33 60.94 22.43 16.05
CA HIS A 33 62.07 23.02 16.74
C HIS A 33 61.73 24.48 17.09
N VAL A 34 61.18 24.71 18.29
CA VAL A 34 60.97 26.06 18.80
C VAL A 34 62.35 26.66 19.08
N SER A 35 62.77 27.58 18.22
CA SER A 35 63.94 28.42 18.48
C SER A 35 63.68 29.22 19.77
N GLN A 36 64.22 28.74 20.88
CA GLN A 36 64.33 29.54 22.09
C GLN A 36 65.37 30.62 21.84
N SER A 37 64.89 31.80 21.46
CA SER A 37 65.70 33.01 21.51
C SER A 37 65.99 33.28 23.00
N GLN A 38 67.21 32.98 23.43
CA GLN A 38 67.71 33.46 24.71
C GLN A 38 67.94 34.96 24.57
N SER A 39 66.98 35.76 25.05
CA SER A 39 67.19 37.18 25.25
C SER A 39 68.12 37.35 26.45
N SER A 40 69.42 37.36 26.20
CA SER A 40 70.41 37.89 27.14
C SER A 40 70.25 39.41 27.20
N ALA A 41 69.38 39.89 28.08
CA ALA A 41 69.36 41.29 28.47
C ALA A 41 70.46 41.52 29.51
N SER A 42 71.70 41.66 29.03
CA SER A 42 72.78 42.30 29.80
C SER A 42 72.87 43.76 29.37
N GLY A 43 72.37 44.65 30.22
CA GLY A 43 72.81 46.04 30.34
C GLY A 43 72.92 46.30 31.83
N ILE A 44 74.11 46.19 32.43
CA ILE A 44 75.06 47.30 32.61
C ILE A 44 74.33 48.60 32.97
N GLY A 45 74.34 48.86 34.27
CA GLY A 45 73.82 50.06 34.92
C GLY A 45 74.10 49.99 36.42
N ASP A 46 75.36 49.76 36.80
CA ASP A 46 75.86 50.03 38.16
C ASP A 46 75.96 51.55 38.32
N GLU A 47 74.85 52.21 38.63
CA GLU A 47 74.85 53.54 39.21
C GLU A 47 73.67 53.65 40.19
N HIS A 48 73.99 53.57 41.48
CA HIS A 48 73.24 54.12 42.62
C HIS A 48 71.79 54.56 42.36
N ALA A 49 70.86 53.60 42.20
CA ALA A 49 69.44 53.86 42.31
C ALA A 49 68.89 53.14 43.54
N ALA A 50 68.34 53.93 44.47
CA ALA A 50 67.78 53.47 45.72
C ALA A 50 66.82 52.26 45.53
N PRO A 51 66.75 51.33 46.51
CA PRO A 51 66.00 50.06 46.42
C PRO A 51 64.46 50.19 46.27
N GLY A 52 63.94 51.39 46.00
CA GLY A 52 62.51 51.67 45.79
C GLY A 52 62.06 51.84 44.34
N TYR A 53 62.97 51.99 43.36
CA TYR A 53 62.58 52.39 41.99
C TYR A 53 62.40 51.24 40.99
N ALA A 54 63.19 50.16 41.08
CA ALA A 54 63.05 48.98 40.19
C ALA A 54 61.69 48.27 40.39
N SER A 55 61.27 48.11 41.64
CA SER A 55 59.97 47.53 42.01
C SER A 55 58.79 48.34 41.46
N ARG A 56 58.96 49.67 41.31
CA ARG A 56 57.92 50.54 40.74
C ARG A 56 57.79 50.40 39.23
N GLY A 57 58.90 50.18 38.51
CA GLY A 57 58.89 49.94 37.06
C GLY A 57 58.22 48.61 36.70
N GLU A 58 58.54 47.54 37.44
CA GLU A 58 57.91 46.23 37.27
C GLU A 58 56.41 46.27 37.60
N PHE A 59 56.03 46.99 38.66
CA PHE A 59 54.63 47.20 39.00
C PHE A 59 53.86 47.93 37.89
N LEU A 60 54.44 48.97 37.28
CA LEU A 60 53.82 49.69 36.17
C LEU A 60 53.71 48.84 34.90
N LEU A 61 54.72 48.02 34.60
CA LEU A 61 54.68 47.09 33.47
C LEU A 61 53.63 45.99 33.69
N ALA A 62 53.56 45.44 34.90
CA ALA A 62 52.54 44.45 35.27
C ALA A 62 51.12 45.04 35.23
N ALA A 63 50.95 46.27 35.70
CA ALA A 63 49.67 46.99 35.61
C ALA A 63 49.28 47.28 34.15
N ALA A 64 50.20 47.77 33.32
CA ALA A 64 49.95 48.00 31.91
C ALA A 64 49.66 46.70 31.15
N ALA A 65 50.40 45.61 31.43
CA ALA A 65 50.13 44.31 30.85
C ALA A 65 48.77 43.74 31.28
N ALA A 66 48.36 43.96 32.53
CA ALA A 66 47.03 43.59 33.03
C ALA A 66 45.91 44.39 32.32
N ASP A 67 46.10 45.71 32.14
CA ASP A 67 45.17 46.56 31.38
C ASP A 67 45.05 46.10 29.92
N TYR A 68 46.18 45.81 29.24
CA TYR A 68 46.15 45.27 27.88
C TYR A 68 45.54 43.88 27.79
N ALA A 69 45.82 42.98 28.75
CA ALA A 69 45.25 41.64 28.79
C ALA A 69 43.72 41.67 28.96
N SER A 70 43.16 42.70 29.62
CA SER A 70 41.72 42.85 29.79
C SER A 70 40.94 43.05 28.47
N TYR A 71 41.61 43.48 27.39
CA TYR A 71 40.99 43.58 26.06
C TYR A 71 41.01 42.26 25.28
N LEU A 72 41.92 41.34 25.62
CA LEU A 72 42.09 40.05 24.92
C LEU A 72 41.33 38.93 25.62
N LEU A 73 41.20 39.02 26.94
CA LEU A 73 40.48 38.04 27.74
C LEU A 73 39.03 38.49 27.90
N PRO A 74 38.04 37.64 27.58
CA PRO A 74 36.66 37.91 27.91
C PRO A 74 36.56 38.24 29.39
N SER A 75 35.82 39.29 29.75
CA SER A 75 35.55 39.60 31.14
C SER A 75 35.05 38.33 31.84
N PRO A 76 35.41 38.07 33.12
CA PRO A 76 34.94 36.89 33.83
C PRO A 76 33.41 36.71 33.75
N LEU A 77 32.66 37.82 33.66
CA LEU A 77 31.20 37.82 33.47
C LEU A 77 30.78 37.43 32.05
N GLU A 78 31.50 37.90 31.02
CA GLU A 78 31.25 37.51 29.62
C GLU A 78 31.64 36.06 29.37
N ASN A 79 32.73 35.57 29.97
CA ASN A 79 33.14 34.17 29.86
C ASN A 79 32.06 33.22 30.43
N VAL A 80 31.45 33.59 31.56
CA VAL A 80 30.34 32.83 32.15
C VAL A 80 29.09 32.90 31.26
N ALA A 81 28.79 34.06 30.67
CA ALA A 81 27.67 34.21 29.74
C ALA A 81 27.88 33.40 28.44
N SER A 82 29.07 33.46 27.84
CA SER A 82 29.44 32.68 26.66
C SER A 82 29.49 31.18 26.94
N ALA A 83 30.01 30.76 28.11
CA ALA A 83 29.95 29.36 28.54
C ALA A 83 28.50 28.88 28.70
N GLY A 84 27.62 29.73 29.22
CA GLY A 84 26.18 29.46 29.29
C GLY A 84 25.55 29.30 27.90
N GLN A 85 25.86 30.20 26.97
CA GLN A 85 25.38 30.12 25.58
C GLN A 85 25.86 28.84 24.87
N ILE A 86 27.14 28.48 25.04
CA ILE A 86 27.71 27.24 24.51
C ILE A 86 26.96 26.04 25.11
N GLY A 87 26.70 26.01 26.42
CA GLY A 87 25.94 24.95 27.05
C GLY A 87 24.49 24.84 26.55
N THR A 88 23.83 25.97 26.26
CA THR A 88 22.48 25.94 25.66
C THR A 88 22.48 25.42 24.24
N LEU A 89 23.51 25.76 23.45
CA LEU A 89 23.70 25.26 22.10
C LEU A 89 23.95 23.75 22.11
N ASP A 90 24.82 23.29 23.01
CA ASP A 90 25.16 21.88 23.18
C ASP A 90 23.92 21.05 23.54
N LYS A 91 23.12 21.51 24.51
CA LYS A 91 21.84 20.89 24.83
C LYS A 91 20.88 20.86 23.64
N SER A 92 20.80 21.95 22.88
CA SER A 92 19.95 22.00 21.67
C SER A 92 20.43 21.06 20.56
N LEU A 93 21.74 20.83 20.46
CA LEU A 93 22.33 19.90 19.51
C LEU A 93 22.00 18.46 19.90
N GLU A 94 22.20 18.10 21.17
CA GLU A 94 21.83 16.79 21.70
C GLU A 94 20.33 16.51 21.50
N ASP A 95 19.45 17.47 21.83
CA ASP A 95 18.01 17.34 21.61
C ASP A 95 17.68 17.17 20.11
N LEU A 96 18.46 17.78 19.20
CA LEU A 96 18.27 17.62 17.76
C LEU A 96 18.74 16.25 17.27
N LEU A 97 19.88 15.76 17.78
CA LEU A 97 20.40 14.44 17.45
C LEU A 97 19.43 13.34 17.89
N ILE A 98 18.87 13.44 19.10
CA ILE A 98 17.83 12.53 19.59
C ILE A 98 16.62 12.54 18.64
N ARG A 99 16.14 13.72 18.24
CA ARG A 99 15.02 13.81 17.29
C ARG A 99 15.34 13.19 15.93
N VAL A 100 16.57 13.33 15.43
CA VAL A 100 16.99 12.69 14.17
C VAL A 100 16.94 11.16 14.29
N ASP A 101 17.40 10.60 15.39
CA ASP A 101 17.31 9.15 15.63
C ASP A 101 15.84 8.68 15.72
N GLU A 102 14.97 9.46 16.34
CA GLU A 102 13.52 9.20 16.35
C GLU A 102 12.92 9.25 14.93
N PHE A 103 13.34 10.20 14.08
CA PHE A 103 12.90 10.26 12.69
C PHE A 103 13.35 9.04 11.88
N VAL A 104 14.57 8.55 12.11
CA VAL A 104 15.05 7.31 11.48
C VAL A 104 14.16 6.14 11.91
N GLY A 105 13.84 6.02 13.20
CA GLY A 105 12.92 5.00 13.71
C GLY A 105 11.53 5.07 13.07
N MET A 106 10.97 6.28 12.91
CA MET A 106 9.69 6.47 12.22
C MET A 106 9.77 6.11 10.73
N LEU A 107 10.87 6.41 10.04
CA LEU A 107 11.06 6.05 8.63
C LEU A 107 11.13 4.54 8.45
N ASP A 108 11.83 3.83 9.33
CA ASP A 108 11.90 2.37 9.29
C ASP A 108 10.52 1.74 9.51
N MET A 109 9.73 2.30 10.43
CA MET A 109 8.35 1.88 10.66
C MET A 109 7.48 2.08 9.41
N ILE A 110 7.52 3.28 8.81
CA ILE A 110 6.77 3.59 7.58
C ILE A 110 7.21 2.65 6.44
N ARG A 111 8.50 2.38 6.30
CA ARG A 111 9.03 1.50 5.26
C ARG A 111 8.54 0.06 5.47
N ASN A 112 8.57 -0.43 6.70
CA ASN A 112 8.07 -1.76 7.04
C ASN A 112 6.56 -1.88 6.79
N ASP A 113 5.78 -0.91 7.24
CA ASP A 113 4.32 -0.88 7.04
C ASP A 113 3.97 -0.80 5.55
N SER A 114 4.68 0.04 4.79
CA SER A 114 4.51 0.13 3.34
C SER A 114 4.84 -1.19 2.66
N SER A 115 5.92 -1.84 3.08
CA SER A 115 6.30 -3.17 2.57
C SER A 115 5.21 -4.20 2.86
N GLN A 116 4.68 -4.22 4.09
CA GLN A 116 3.59 -5.12 4.46
C GLN A 116 2.34 -4.88 3.62
N VAL A 117 1.92 -3.62 3.48
CA VAL A 117 0.72 -3.27 2.71
C VAL A 117 0.86 -3.69 1.25
N ILE A 118 2.01 -3.39 0.63
CA ILE A 118 2.24 -3.64 -0.80
C ILE A 118 2.44 -5.13 -1.08
N ASN A 119 3.19 -5.83 -0.24
CA ASN A 119 3.59 -7.21 -0.51
C ASN A 119 2.58 -8.24 0.02
N GLU A 120 1.81 -7.90 1.05
CA GLU A 120 0.89 -8.85 1.70
C GLU A 120 -0.56 -8.38 1.57
N SER A 121 -0.88 -7.21 2.13
CA SER A 121 -2.27 -6.77 2.29
C SER A 121 -2.99 -6.57 0.95
N VAL A 122 -2.37 -5.84 0.02
CA VAL A 122 -2.97 -5.55 -1.29
C VAL A 122 -3.17 -6.82 -2.13
N PRO A 123 -2.16 -7.70 -2.30
CA PRO A 123 -2.36 -8.98 -2.98
C PRO A 123 -3.43 -9.85 -2.33
N HIS A 124 -3.50 -9.87 -0.99
CA HIS A 124 -4.50 -10.65 -0.26
C HIS A 124 -5.92 -10.12 -0.51
N ILE A 125 -6.13 -8.80 -0.44
CA ILE A 125 -7.41 -8.16 -0.76
C ILE A 125 -7.79 -8.45 -2.22
N HIS A 126 -6.85 -8.35 -3.16
CA HIS A 126 -7.10 -8.66 -4.56
C HIS A 126 -7.53 -10.13 -4.75
N ALA A 127 -6.85 -11.08 -4.10
CA ALA A 127 -7.22 -12.50 -4.14
C ALA A 127 -8.67 -12.71 -3.63
N LYS A 128 -9.04 -12.06 -2.53
CA LYS A 128 -10.41 -12.11 -2.00
C LYS A 128 -11.43 -11.45 -2.92
N ALA A 129 -11.10 -10.33 -3.56
CA ALA A 129 -11.96 -9.72 -4.57
C ALA A 129 -12.18 -10.66 -5.77
N MET A 130 -11.16 -11.43 -6.16
CA MET A 130 -11.28 -12.43 -7.24
C MET A 130 -12.14 -13.63 -6.83
N GLU A 131 -12.08 -14.08 -5.56
CA GLU A 131 -13.00 -15.08 -5.02
C GLU A 131 -14.46 -14.57 -5.05
N MET A 132 -14.69 -13.32 -4.62
CA MET A 132 -16.02 -12.69 -4.68
C MET A 132 -16.55 -12.61 -6.12
N LYS A 133 -15.70 -12.26 -7.09
CA LYS A 133 -16.09 -12.25 -8.51
C LYS A 133 -16.54 -13.62 -9.02
N LYS A 134 -15.93 -14.71 -8.52
CA LYS A 134 -16.38 -16.07 -8.83
C LYS A 134 -17.75 -16.35 -8.22
N LEU A 135 -18.01 -15.88 -7.00
CA LEU A 135 -19.31 -16.04 -6.34
C LEU A 135 -20.41 -15.27 -7.09
N TYR A 136 -20.16 -14.02 -7.49
CA TYR A 136 -21.12 -13.24 -8.27
C TYR A 136 -21.49 -13.93 -9.58
N ARG A 137 -20.52 -14.51 -10.30
CA ARG A 137 -20.82 -15.31 -11.50
C ARG A 137 -21.72 -16.52 -11.22
N LYS A 138 -21.62 -17.14 -10.04
CA LYS A 138 -22.53 -18.23 -9.66
C LYS A 138 -23.95 -17.71 -9.42
N ILE A 139 -24.06 -16.53 -8.80
CA ILE A 139 -25.35 -15.85 -8.58
C ILE A 139 -25.98 -15.48 -9.94
N ASP A 140 -25.23 -14.89 -10.86
CA ASP A 140 -25.73 -14.52 -12.20
C ASP A 140 -26.25 -15.75 -12.97
N LYS A 141 -25.52 -16.87 -12.91
CA LYS A 141 -25.95 -18.14 -13.52
C LYS A 141 -27.25 -18.66 -12.90
N LEU A 142 -27.38 -18.54 -11.59
CA LEU A 142 -28.60 -18.95 -10.88
C LEU A 142 -29.79 -18.07 -11.26
N GLU A 143 -29.60 -16.76 -11.35
CA GLU A 143 -30.65 -15.84 -11.80
C GLU A 143 -31.12 -16.17 -13.23
N ALA A 144 -30.17 -16.36 -14.15
CA ALA A 144 -30.48 -16.75 -15.54
C ALA A 144 -31.25 -18.08 -15.59
N PHE A 145 -30.84 -19.05 -14.77
CA PHE A 145 -31.51 -20.34 -14.67
C PHE A 145 -32.94 -20.21 -14.16
N VAL A 146 -33.16 -19.49 -13.07
CA VAL A 146 -34.51 -19.24 -12.51
C VAL A 146 -35.40 -18.53 -13.53
N LYS A 147 -34.87 -17.53 -14.24
CA LYS A 147 -35.60 -16.80 -15.28
C LYS A 147 -36.05 -17.71 -16.42
N MET A 148 -35.17 -18.59 -16.88
CA MET A 148 -35.51 -19.57 -17.90
C MET A 148 -36.61 -20.54 -17.42
N ILE A 149 -36.52 -21.04 -16.19
CA ILE A 149 -37.58 -21.89 -15.62
C ILE A 149 -38.92 -21.13 -15.59
N GLY A 150 -38.90 -19.87 -15.15
CA GLY A 150 -40.10 -19.03 -15.15
C GLY A 150 -40.74 -18.92 -16.53
N ASN A 151 -39.93 -18.72 -17.58
CA ASN A 151 -40.42 -18.69 -18.96
C ASN A 151 -41.01 -20.03 -19.40
N ASN A 152 -40.37 -21.16 -19.05
CA ASN A 152 -40.85 -22.50 -19.38
C ASN A 152 -42.20 -22.80 -18.70
N VAL A 153 -42.35 -22.43 -17.42
CA VAL A 153 -43.61 -22.62 -16.68
C VAL A 153 -44.72 -21.73 -17.25
N ALA A 154 -44.42 -20.47 -17.58
CA ALA A 154 -45.39 -19.58 -18.21
C ALA A 154 -45.86 -20.12 -19.58
N GLY A 155 -44.94 -20.64 -20.39
CA GLY A 155 -45.28 -21.29 -21.66
C GLY A 155 -46.13 -22.55 -21.47
N MET A 156 -45.86 -23.33 -20.41
CA MET A 156 -46.68 -24.48 -20.06
C MET A 156 -48.09 -24.08 -19.61
N GLU A 157 -48.20 -23.05 -18.78
CA GLU A 157 -49.50 -22.50 -18.33
C GLU A 157 -50.34 -22.03 -19.52
N GLU A 158 -49.74 -21.34 -20.50
CA GLU A 158 -50.43 -20.91 -21.72
C GLU A 158 -50.93 -22.11 -22.56
N GLN A 159 -50.12 -23.17 -22.69
CA GLN A 159 -50.55 -24.40 -23.39
C GLN A 159 -51.69 -25.11 -22.67
N ILE A 160 -51.66 -25.16 -21.33
CA ILE A 160 -52.73 -25.72 -20.52
C ILE A 160 -54.01 -24.90 -20.71
N ILE A 161 -53.95 -23.58 -20.59
CA ILE A 161 -55.10 -22.69 -20.80
C ILE A 161 -55.68 -22.88 -22.20
N LYS A 162 -54.83 -22.99 -23.23
CA LYS A 162 -55.27 -23.23 -24.61
C LYS A 162 -55.99 -24.59 -24.72
N ALA A 163 -55.40 -25.65 -24.20
CA ALA A 163 -56.01 -26.99 -24.22
C ALA A 163 -57.33 -27.04 -23.44
N GLU A 164 -57.42 -26.37 -22.29
CA GLU A 164 -58.65 -26.23 -21.51
C GLU A 164 -59.72 -25.43 -22.26
N SER A 165 -59.33 -24.36 -22.97
CA SER A 165 -60.25 -23.59 -23.80
C SER A 165 -60.78 -24.38 -24.99
N ASP A 166 -59.93 -25.17 -25.66
CA ASP A 166 -60.31 -26.03 -26.78
C ASP A 166 -61.21 -27.19 -26.33
N LEU A 167 -60.97 -27.73 -25.12
CA LEU A 167 -61.79 -28.77 -24.50
C LEU A 167 -63.09 -28.22 -23.92
N GLY A 168 -63.08 -27.02 -23.34
CA GLY A 168 -64.26 -26.32 -22.83
C GLY A 168 -65.17 -25.81 -23.95
N ASN A 169 -64.59 -25.50 -25.12
CA ASN A 169 -65.31 -25.23 -26.35
C ASN A 169 -65.71 -26.50 -27.13
N PHE A 170 -65.41 -27.70 -26.62
CA PHE A 170 -65.83 -28.95 -27.21
C PHE A 170 -67.35 -29.15 -27.06
N PRO A 171 -68.02 -29.64 -28.11
CA PRO A 171 -68.78 -28.87 -29.04
C PRO A 171 -70.26 -28.83 -28.62
N ASN A 172 -70.68 -27.86 -27.81
CA ASN A 172 -72.13 -27.64 -27.62
C ASN A 172 -72.84 -27.30 -28.95
N THR A 173 -72.10 -26.84 -29.96
CA THR A 173 -72.54 -26.66 -31.34
C THR A 173 -72.68 -27.98 -32.13
N LEU A 174 -71.75 -28.93 -32.00
CA LEU A 174 -71.89 -30.25 -32.67
C LEU A 174 -72.89 -31.16 -31.94
N LYS A 175 -73.07 -31.02 -30.63
CA LYS A 175 -74.21 -31.63 -29.92
C LYS A 175 -75.52 -31.15 -30.53
N LYS A 176 -75.71 -29.85 -30.77
CA LYS A 176 -76.91 -29.34 -31.48
C LYS A 176 -77.05 -29.85 -32.91
N LEU A 177 -75.95 -30.06 -33.63
CA LEU A 177 -75.96 -30.63 -34.98
C LEU A 177 -76.35 -32.12 -34.97
N LEU A 178 -75.86 -32.89 -33.99
CA LEU A 178 -76.19 -34.30 -33.79
C LEU A 178 -77.61 -34.52 -33.25
N TYR A 179 -78.15 -33.60 -32.45
CA TYR A 179 -79.56 -33.65 -32.03
C TYR A 179 -80.54 -33.31 -33.16
N THR A 180 -80.08 -32.68 -34.24
CA THR A 180 -80.93 -32.35 -35.41
C THR A 180 -80.92 -33.46 -36.47
N ILE A 181 -79.92 -34.33 -36.47
CA ILE A 181 -79.80 -35.45 -37.41
C ILE A 181 -80.16 -36.74 -36.67
N ASN A 182 -81.43 -37.08 -36.75
CA ASN A 182 -81.91 -38.41 -36.38
C ASN A 182 -81.55 -39.41 -37.51
N VAL A 183 -81.36 -40.68 -37.13
CA VAL A 183 -81.25 -41.95 -37.93
C VAL A 183 -79.93 -42.29 -38.66
N PRO A 184 -79.66 -43.57 -39.05
CA PRO A 184 -79.73 -44.87 -38.34
C PRO A 184 -78.35 -45.57 -38.19
N SER A 185 -78.39 -46.71 -37.48
CA SER A 185 -77.38 -47.78 -37.42
C SER A 185 -76.84 -48.22 -38.78
N PHE A 186 -75.66 -48.84 -38.74
CA PHE A 186 -74.86 -49.46 -39.82
C PHE A 186 -73.94 -48.51 -40.57
N LEU A 187 -72.64 -48.52 -40.20
CA LEU A 187 -71.50 -48.61 -41.13
C LEU A 187 -70.19 -48.83 -40.34
N ASN A 188 -69.70 -50.07 -40.40
CA ASN A 188 -68.32 -50.45 -40.09
C ASN A 188 -67.40 -49.89 -41.19
N LYS A 189 -66.53 -48.91 -40.88
CA LYS A 189 -65.29 -48.66 -41.63
C LYS A 189 -64.37 -47.74 -40.82
N SER A 190 -63.16 -48.22 -40.54
CA SER A 190 -61.98 -47.51 -40.03
C SER A 190 -62.25 -46.17 -39.36
N SER A 191 -62.33 -46.18 -38.03
CA SER A 191 -62.23 -45.00 -37.17
C SER A 191 -61.12 -44.07 -37.70
N SER A 192 -61.52 -42.93 -38.26
CA SER A 192 -60.58 -41.88 -38.62
C SER A 192 -59.85 -41.50 -37.35
N ARG A 193 -58.52 -41.43 -37.40
CA ARG A 193 -57.70 -40.76 -36.39
C ARG A 193 -58.34 -39.40 -36.14
N GLN A 194 -59.14 -39.32 -35.07
CA GLN A 194 -59.53 -38.04 -34.50
C GLN A 194 -58.21 -37.33 -34.24
N ASN A 195 -58.10 -36.10 -34.75
CA ASN A 195 -57.00 -35.19 -34.47
C ASN A 195 -56.97 -34.95 -32.95
N GLN A 196 -56.44 -35.91 -32.21
CA GLN A 196 -55.89 -35.68 -30.89
C GLN A 196 -54.76 -34.69 -31.13
N PRO A 197 -54.73 -33.53 -30.45
CA PRO A 197 -53.51 -32.74 -30.44
C PRO A 197 -52.39 -33.69 -30.00
N LEU A 198 -51.44 -33.92 -30.91
CA LEU A 198 -50.31 -34.80 -30.65
C LEU A 198 -49.58 -34.20 -29.47
N TYR A 199 -49.66 -34.87 -28.32
CA TYR A 199 -48.92 -34.47 -27.13
C TYR A 199 -47.43 -34.59 -27.46
N GLU A 200 -46.77 -33.45 -27.58
CA GLU A 200 -45.31 -33.39 -27.68
C GLU A 200 -44.77 -33.26 -26.25
N PRO A 201 -44.04 -34.27 -25.74
CA PRO A 201 -43.45 -34.20 -24.41
C PRO A 201 -42.51 -33.00 -24.32
N LEU A 202 -42.65 -32.21 -23.24
CA LEU A 202 -41.74 -31.09 -23.02
C LEU A 202 -40.33 -31.60 -22.78
N ASP A 203 -39.37 -30.88 -23.35
CA ASP A 203 -37.96 -31.08 -23.07
C ASP A 203 -37.66 -30.64 -21.63
N LEU A 204 -37.54 -31.63 -20.75
CA LEU A 204 -37.27 -31.42 -19.33
C LEU A 204 -35.83 -30.92 -19.18
N PHE A 205 -35.69 -29.65 -18.76
CA PHE A 205 -34.36 -29.10 -18.48
C PHE A 205 -33.70 -29.86 -17.33
N LYS A 206 -32.42 -30.18 -17.50
CA LYS A 206 -31.62 -30.84 -16.48
C LYS A 206 -30.77 -29.80 -15.76
N THR A 207 -30.87 -29.75 -14.43
CA THR A 207 -30.06 -28.85 -13.59
C THR A 207 -28.56 -29.10 -13.74
N GLU A 208 -28.18 -30.35 -14.00
CA GLU A 208 -26.80 -30.81 -14.24
C GLU A 208 -26.14 -30.14 -15.46
N ASP A 209 -26.91 -29.69 -16.46
CA ASP A 209 -26.38 -28.97 -17.62
C ASP A 209 -25.97 -27.52 -17.30
N TYR A 210 -26.55 -26.94 -16.25
CA TYR A 210 -26.32 -25.54 -15.85
C TYR A 210 -25.39 -25.41 -14.64
N PHE A 211 -25.40 -26.41 -13.76
CA PHE A 211 -24.53 -26.54 -12.60
C PHE A 211 -23.82 -27.90 -12.61
N PRO A 212 -22.81 -28.09 -13.47
CA PRO A 212 -21.99 -29.30 -13.40
C PRO A 212 -21.41 -29.40 -11.99
N CYS A 213 -21.61 -30.56 -11.36
CA CYS A 213 -21.05 -30.84 -10.03
C CYS A 213 -19.55 -30.54 -10.09
N LEU A 214 -19.09 -29.54 -9.32
CA LEU A 214 -17.66 -29.26 -9.23
C LEU A 214 -17.05 -30.45 -8.54
N ASP A 215 -16.34 -31.27 -9.32
CA ASP A 215 -15.59 -32.41 -8.79
C ASP A 215 -14.80 -31.98 -7.55
N GLN A 216 -14.99 -32.79 -6.52
CA GLN A 216 -14.38 -32.69 -5.21
C GLN A 216 -12.89 -33.00 -5.35
N GLY A 217 -12.09 -32.00 -5.77
CA GLY A 217 -10.70 -32.26 -6.20
C GLY A 217 -9.69 -31.13 -5.99
N GLN A 218 -9.98 -30.12 -5.18
CA GLN A 218 -9.01 -29.07 -4.83
C GLN A 218 -9.04 -28.74 -3.33
N CYS A 219 -8.69 -29.75 -2.54
CA CYS A 219 -8.02 -29.58 -1.24
C CYS A 219 -6.61 -30.12 -1.41
N MET A 220 -5.66 -29.26 -1.79
CA MET A 220 -4.23 -29.37 -1.52
C MET A 220 -3.68 -27.95 -1.43
#